data_AF-K9YCG1-F1
#
_entry.id   AF-K9YCG1-F1
#
_cell.length_a   1.000
_cell.length_b   1.000
_cell.length_c   1.000
_cell.angle_alpha   90.00
_cell.angle_beta   90.00
_cell.angle_gamma   90.00
#
_symmetry.space_group_name_H-M   'P 1'
#
loop_
_entity.id
_entity.type
_entity.pdbx_description
1 polymer ?
#
loop_
_entity_poly.entity_id
_entity_poly.type
_entity_poly.pdbx_seq_one_letter_code
_entity_poly.pdbx_strand_id
1 'polypeptide(L)'
;MTMYKKEPYLWIHLAGLAILPLWLELVWLGLAAGKPIFPVIVELILVAVVGTLPITLMQWVRPFDIFSILVLAVQPDQLSEPQRQILKVFKTAKHRILTGLGAIALLVGLWFIARYTPLVAPVTPISNHWLGLSVAAIAFFASNLFLQVPLSVIAVFLTRNSQLAELTAEPPEQITSNYFVPGFRVKKILPAISDQ
;
A
#
# COMPACT_ATOMS: atom_id res chain seq x y z
N MET A 1 -3.88 5.92 -27.60
CA MET A 1 -3.21 5.72 -26.28
C MET A 1 -4.29 5.93 -25.22
N THR A 2 -4.55 4.93 -24.38
CA THR A 2 -5.78 4.85 -23.56
C THR A 2 -5.73 5.85 -22.40
N MET A 3 -6.73 6.73 -22.29
CA MET A 3 -6.80 7.87 -21.33
C MET A 3 -6.40 7.46 -19.90
N TYR A 4 -6.89 6.32 -19.42
CA TYR A 4 -6.62 5.82 -18.05
C TYR A 4 -5.17 5.41 -17.79
N LYS A 5 -4.42 4.95 -18.79
CA LYS A 5 -3.00 4.59 -18.61
C LYS A 5 -2.08 5.81 -18.54
N LYS A 6 -2.60 6.99 -18.86
CA LYS A 6 -1.90 8.27 -18.68
C LYS A 6 -2.21 8.92 -17.33
N GLU A 7 -3.09 8.32 -16.52
CA GLU A 7 -3.51 8.89 -15.22
C GLU A 7 -2.30 9.00 -14.27
N PRO A 8 -1.81 10.21 -13.96
CA PRO A 8 -0.59 10.39 -13.18
C PRO A 8 -0.69 9.82 -11.76
N TYR A 9 -1.87 9.84 -11.13
CA TYR A 9 -2.02 9.25 -9.78
C TYR A 9 -1.66 7.76 -9.78
N LEU A 10 -2.08 7.00 -10.80
CA LEU A 10 -1.73 5.58 -10.92
C LEU A 10 -0.21 5.39 -10.97
N TRP A 11 0.50 6.19 -11.76
CA TRP A 11 1.95 6.09 -11.89
C TRP A 11 2.72 6.50 -10.63
N ILE A 12 2.28 7.55 -9.95
CA ILE A 12 2.88 7.99 -8.67
C ILE A 12 2.78 6.86 -7.65
N HIS A 13 1.62 6.23 -7.52
CA HIS A 13 1.43 5.14 -6.59
C HIS A 13 2.17 3.87 -7.01
N LEU A 14 2.23 3.55 -8.30
CA LEU A 14 3.04 2.42 -8.79
C LEU A 14 4.53 2.65 -8.53
N ALA A 15 5.04 3.87 -8.71
CA ALA A 15 6.43 4.23 -8.42
C ALA A 15 6.77 4.06 -6.93
N GLY A 16 5.78 4.15 -6.04
CA GLY A 16 5.93 3.82 -4.62
C GLY A 16 6.45 2.40 -4.36
N LEU A 17 6.31 1.47 -5.31
CA LEU A 17 6.89 0.13 -5.17
C LEU A 17 8.44 0.15 -5.12
N ALA A 18 9.08 1.18 -5.70
CA ALA A 18 10.53 1.29 -5.74
C ALA A 18 11.17 1.44 -4.35
N ILE A 19 10.42 1.93 -3.36
CA ILE A 19 10.93 2.09 -1.98
C ILE A 19 10.62 0.89 -1.09
N LEU A 20 9.89 -0.12 -1.58
CA LEU A 20 9.58 -1.34 -0.83
C LEU A 20 10.84 -2.05 -0.30
N PRO A 21 11.93 -2.23 -1.10
CA PRO A 21 13.15 -2.86 -0.61
C PRO A 21 13.78 -2.12 0.57
N LEU A 22 13.74 -0.78 0.59
CA LEU A 22 14.28 0.04 1.67
C LEU A 22 13.51 -0.19 2.98
N TRP A 23 12.18 -0.30 2.90
CA TRP A 23 11.37 -0.64 4.08
C TRP A 23 11.68 -2.06 4.57
N LEU A 24 11.81 -3.03 3.68
CA LEU A 24 12.17 -4.41 4.06
C LEU A 24 13.58 -4.50 4.65
N GLU A 25 14.52 -3.69 4.20
CA GLU A 25 15.84 -3.56 4.80
C GLU A 25 15.76 -3.03 6.24
N LEU A 26 14.92 -2.03 6.50
CA LEU A 26 14.67 -1.55 7.87
C LEU A 26 14.02 -2.61 8.76
N VAL A 27 13.14 -3.46 8.21
CA VAL A 27 12.62 -4.64 8.94
C VAL A 27 13.78 -5.56 9.32
N TRP A 28 14.69 -5.83 8.40
CA TRP A 28 15.83 -6.72 8.63
C TRP A 28 16.78 -6.18 9.71
N LEU A 29 17.15 -4.91 9.63
CA LEU A 29 18.00 -4.23 10.61
C LEU A 29 17.33 -4.15 11.99
N GLY A 30 16.01 -3.89 12.02
CA GLY A 30 15.23 -3.85 13.25
C GLY A 30 15.16 -5.20 13.96
N LEU A 31 14.90 -6.28 13.22
CA LEU A 31 14.86 -7.64 13.78
C LEU A 31 16.24 -8.15 14.23
N ALA A 32 17.33 -7.66 13.62
CA ALA A 32 18.69 -8.01 14.00
C ALA A 32 19.23 -7.25 15.22
N ALA A 33 18.46 -6.28 15.74
CA ALA A 33 18.91 -5.40 16.81
C ALA A 33 19.00 -6.13 18.15
N GLY A 34 20.17 -6.11 18.80
CA GLY A 34 20.32 -6.61 20.18
C GLY A 34 19.89 -8.08 20.38
N LYS A 35 19.55 -8.44 21.62
CA LYS A 35 19.08 -9.78 21.98
C LYS A 35 17.55 -9.83 21.97
N PRO A 36 16.94 -10.88 21.38
CA PRO A 36 15.49 -11.08 21.43
C PRO A 36 14.94 -10.99 22.85
N ILE A 37 13.77 -10.37 22.98
CA ILE A 37 13.06 -10.21 24.26
C ILE A 37 12.10 -11.38 24.46
N PHE A 38 11.46 -11.80 23.38
CA PHE A 38 10.53 -12.92 23.34
C PHE A 38 11.08 -14.04 22.44
N PRO A 39 10.46 -15.24 22.45
CA PRO A 39 10.71 -16.22 21.42
C PRO A 39 10.47 -15.61 20.05
N VAL A 40 11.37 -15.83 19.09
CA VAL A 40 11.34 -15.21 17.75
C VAL A 40 9.97 -15.29 17.09
N ILE A 41 9.27 -16.41 17.20
CA ILE A 41 7.92 -16.59 16.63
C ILE A 41 6.92 -15.56 17.17
N VAL A 42 7.01 -15.22 18.47
CA VAL A 42 6.13 -14.21 19.10
C VAL A 42 6.44 -12.83 18.54
N GLU A 43 7.71 -12.45 18.41
CA GLU A 43 8.12 -11.16 17.84
C GLU A 43 7.68 -11.04 16.37
N LEU A 44 7.79 -12.12 15.59
CA LEU A 44 7.31 -12.14 14.22
C LEU A 44 5.79 -12.04 14.12
N ILE A 45 5.04 -12.68 15.03
CA ILE A 45 3.59 -12.52 15.09
C ILE A 45 3.23 -11.06 15.39
N LEU A 46 3.93 -10.41 16.33
CA LEU A 46 3.71 -9.01 16.65
C LEU A 46 3.96 -8.10 15.44
N VAL A 47 5.11 -8.25 14.77
CA VAL A 47 5.45 -7.50 13.55
C VAL A 47 4.43 -7.77 12.44
N ALA A 48 4.04 -9.03 12.23
CA ALA A 48 3.07 -9.42 11.22
C ALA A 48 1.69 -8.82 11.48
N VAL A 49 1.19 -8.90 12.72
CA VAL A 49 -0.13 -8.36 13.09
C VAL A 49 -0.13 -6.84 12.94
N VAL A 50 0.85 -6.15 13.50
CA VAL A 50 0.92 -4.68 13.44
C VAL A 50 1.11 -4.20 12.00
N GLY A 51 1.97 -4.85 11.23
CA GLY A 51 2.31 -4.42 9.88
C GLY A 51 1.29 -4.79 8.81
N THR A 52 0.70 -5.99 8.86
CA THR A 52 -0.16 -6.50 7.78
C THR A 52 -1.63 -6.25 8.04
N LEU A 53 -2.12 -6.44 9.27
CA LEU A 53 -3.56 -6.45 9.54
C LEU A 53 -4.24 -5.12 9.18
N PRO A 54 -3.74 -3.93 9.62
CA PRO A 54 -4.43 -2.67 9.36
C PRO A 54 -4.51 -2.36 7.86
N ILE A 55 -3.41 -2.59 7.13
CA ILE A 55 -3.34 -2.30 5.69
C ILE A 55 -4.24 -3.25 4.91
N THR A 56 -4.20 -4.54 5.22
CA THR A 56 -4.98 -5.55 4.52
C THR A 56 -6.47 -5.37 4.77
N LEU A 57 -6.85 -5.08 6.02
CA LEU A 57 -8.24 -4.77 6.38
C LEU A 57 -8.74 -3.51 5.69
N MET A 58 -7.93 -2.44 5.68
CA MET A 58 -8.22 -1.22 4.95
C MET A 58 -8.49 -1.54 3.47
N GLN A 59 -7.57 -2.24 2.79
CA GLN A 59 -7.73 -2.59 1.38
C GLN A 59 -8.97 -3.45 1.10
N TRP A 60 -9.35 -4.35 2.01
CA TRP A 60 -10.53 -5.21 1.81
C TRP A 60 -11.87 -4.51 2.03
N VAL A 61 -11.97 -3.67 3.06
CA VAL A 61 -13.22 -3.06 3.50
C VAL A 61 -13.45 -1.73 2.79
N ARG A 62 -12.47 -0.82 2.88
CA ARG A 62 -12.49 0.53 2.32
C ARG A 62 -11.14 0.80 1.64
N PRO A 63 -10.95 0.31 0.40
CA PRO A 63 -9.68 0.44 -0.29
C PRO A 63 -9.22 1.88 -0.35
N PHE A 64 -7.89 2.05 -0.36
CA PHE A 64 -7.26 3.36 -0.39
C PHE A 64 -7.70 4.15 -1.63
N ASP A 65 -8.09 5.41 -1.43
CA ASP A 65 -8.39 6.32 -2.54
C ASP A 65 -7.09 6.78 -3.22
N ILE A 66 -6.84 6.22 -4.41
CA ILE A 66 -5.64 6.46 -5.21
C ILE A 66 -5.51 7.91 -5.71
N PHE A 67 -6.55 8.73 -5.59
CA PHE A 67 -6.50 10.17 -5.87
C PHE A 67 -6.03 10.98 -4.65
N SER A 68 -5.27 10.33 -3.76
CA SER A 68 -4.69 10.92 -2.56
C SER A 68 -3.18 10.67 -2.51
N ILE A 69 -2.41 11.71 -2.25
CA ILE A 69 -0.95 11.64 -2.12
C ILE A 69 -0.58 12.08 -0.69
N LEU A 70 0.04 11.17 0.06
CA LEU A 70 0.44 11.38 1.46
C LEU A 70 -0.75 11.81 2.34
N VAL A 71 -0.83 13.11 2.66
CA VAL A 71 -1.84 13.72 3.54
C VAL A 71 -2.83 14.60 2.78
N LEU A 72 -2.83 14.58 1.45
CA LEU A 72 -3.74 15.33 0.61
C LEU A 72 -4.60 14.38 -0.21
N ALA A 73 -5.89 14.65 -0.28
CA ALA A 73 -6.84 13.93 -1.12
C ALA A 73 -7.57 14.89 -2.04
N VAL A 74 -7.86 14.48 -3.28
CA VAL A 74 -8.76 15.23 -4.15
C VAL A 74 -10.19 15.12 -3.62
N GLN A 75 -10.91 16.23 -3.61
CA GLN A 75 -12.32 16.24 -3.23
C GLN A 75 -13.15 15.34 -4.16
N PRO A 76 -14.06 14.49 -3.63
CA PRO A 76 -14.84 13.55 -4.44
C PRO A 76 -15.62 14.16 -5.61
N ASP A 77 -16.15 15.38 -5.43
CA ASP A 77 -16.89 16.14 -6.44
C ASP A 77 -16.01 16.72 -7.56
N GLN A 78 -14.68 16.73 -7.35
CA GLN A 78 -13.70 17.15 -8.33
C GLN A 78 -13.16 15.98 -9.15
N LEU A 79 -13.51 14.73 -8.80
CA LEU A 79 -13.12 13.55 -9.56
C LEU A 79 -13.99 13.42 -10.81
N SER A 80 -13.32 13.33 -11.96
CA SER A 80 -13.97 13.04 -13.24
C SER A 80 -14.65 11.66 -13.21
N GLU A 81 -15.64 11.46 -14.08
CA GLU A 81 -16.29 10.15 -14.23
C GLU A 81 -15.29 9.01 -14.50
N PRO A 82 -14.33 9.13 -15.44
CA PRO A 82 -13.20 8.19 -15.61
C PRO A 82 -12.47 7.81 -14.32
N GLN A 83 -12.19 8.79 -13.46
CA GLN A 83 -11.49 8.57 -12.20
C GLN A 83 -12.36 7.82 -11.19
N ARG A 84 -13.65 8.16 -11.12
CA ARG A 84 -14.62 7.46 -10.27
C ARG A 84 -14.89 6.02 -10.75
N GLN A 85 -14.74 5.73 -12.05
CA GLN A 85 -14.74 4.37 -12.58
C GLN A 85 -13.49 3.58 -12.18
N ILE A 86 -12.31 4.20 -12.18
CA ILE A 86 -11.07 3.57 -11.69
C ILE A 86 -11.25 3.07 -10.24
N LEU A 87 -11.86 3.87 -9.37
CA LEU A 87 -12.08 3.47 -7.96
C LEU A 87 -12.90 2.17 -7.85
N LYS A 88 -13.89 1.96 -8.73
CA LYS A 88 -14.70 0.72 -8.72
C LYS A 88 -13.86 -0.54 -8.92
N VAL A 89 -12.74 -0.45 -9.62
CA VAL A 89 -11.83 -1.60 -9.81
C VAL A 89 -11.36 -2.14 -8.45
N PHE A 90 -11.14 -1.27 -7.46
CA PHE A 90 -10.68 -1.66 -6.13
C PHE A 90 -11.74 -2.38 -5.29
N LYS A 91 -13.01 -2.39 -5.74
CA LYS A 91 -14.08 -3.15 -5.10
C LYS A 91 -14.29 -4.53 -5.74
N THR A 92 -13.57 -4.85 -6.81
CA THR A 92 -13.70 -6.13 -7.53
C THR A 92 -13.05 -7.29 -6.79
N ALA A 93 -13.50 -8.52 -7.07
CA ALA A 93 -12.87 -9.74 -6.54
C ALA A 93 -11.40 -9.87 -6.96
N LYS A 94 -11.06 -9.43 -8.17
CA LYS A 94 -9.68 -9.42 -8.67
C LYS A 94 -8.75 -8.60 -7.78
N HIS A 95 -9.17 -7.40 -7.39
CA HIS A 95 -8.41 -6.56 -6.45
C HIS A 95 -8.23 -7.27 -5.10
N ARG A 96 -9.31 -7.82 -4.53
CA ARG A 96 -9.27 -8.57 -3.26
C ARG A 96 -8.30 -9.74 -3.29
N ILE A 97 -8.26 -10.49 -4.39
CA ILE A 97 -7.31 -11.60 -4.57
C ILE A 97 -5.88 -11.08 -4.60
N LEU A 98 -5.61 -10.02 -5.37
CA LEU A 98 -4.28 -9.40 -5.41
C LEU A 98 -3.84 -8.88 -4.04
N THR A 99 -4.75 -8.27 -3.28
CA THR A 99 -4.48 -7.83 -1.92
C THR A 99 -4.12 -9.00 -0.99
N GLY A 100 -4.88 -10.10 -1.05
CA GLY A 100 -4.58 -11.30 -0.28
C GLY A 100 -3.22 -11.91 -0.64
N LEU A 101 -2.92 -12.01 -1.94
CA LEU A 101 -1.63 -12.52 -2.42
C LEU A 101 -0.46 -11.63 -1.99
N GLY A 102 -0.62 -10.30 -2.05
CA GLY A 102 0.39 -9.34 -1.58
C GLY A 102 0.68 -9.48 -0.09
N ALA A 103 -0.36 -9.67 0.74
CA ALA A 103 -0.20 -9.89 2.17
C ALA A 103 0.55 -11.20 2.45
N ILE A 104 0.18 -12.30 1.79
CA ILE A 104 0.86 -13.59 1.91
C ILE A 104 2.33 -13.47 1.48
N ALA A 105 2.61 -12.80 0.36
CA ALA A 105 3.97 -12.60 -0.13
C ALA A 105 4.85 -11.85 0.88
N LEU A 106 4.32 -10.80 1.54
CA LEU A 106 5.06 -10.09 2.58
C LEU A 106 5.25 -10.90 3.85
N LEU A 107 4.29 -11.72 4.26
CA LEU A 107 4.44 -12.60 5.42
C LEU A 107 5.51 -13.68 5.16
N VAL A 108 5.54 -14.24 3.96
CA VAL A 108 6.62 -15.14 3.52
C VAL A 108 7.96 -14.39 3.50
N GLY A 109 7.99 -13.16 2.98
CA GLY A 109 9.16 -12.30 2.99
C GLY A 109 9.68 -12.01 4.41
N LEU A 110 8.78 -11.70 5.34
CA LEU A 110 9.11 -11.48 6.76
C LEU A 110 9.77 -12.73 7.37
N TRP A 111 9.25 -13.92 7.07
CA TRP A 111 9.86 -15.18 7.52
C TRP A 111 11.29 -15.35 7.00
N PHE A 112 11.52 -15.08 5.71
CA PHE A 112 12.87 -15.15 5.15
C PHE A 112 13.80 -14.10 5.76
N ILE A 113 13.35 -12.86 5.88
CA ILE A 113 14.12 -11.78 6.53
C ILE A 113 14.52 -12.21 7.94
N ALA A 114 13.58 -12.71 8.73
CA ALA A 114 13.81 -13.18 10.09
C ALA A 114 14.85 -14.32 10.16
N ARG A 115 14.79 -15.27 9.21
CA ARG A 115 15.74 -16.39 9.13
C ARG A 115 17.16 -15.92 8.84
N TYR A 116 17.33 -14.81 8.14
CA TYR A 116 18.63 -14.28 7.73
C TYR A 116 19.10 -13.07 8.55
N THR A 117 18.41 -12.71 9.65
CA THR A 117 18.84 -11.64 10.57
C THR A 117 20.30 -11.72 11.04
N PRO A 118 20.93 -12.90 11.26
CA PRO A 118 22.33 -12.95 11.68
C PRO A 118 23.30 -12.32 10.67
N LEU A 119 22.95 -12.23 9.40
CA LEU A 119 23.81 -11.65 8.36
C LEU A 119 23.99 -10.13 8.52
N VAL A 120 23.00 -9.44 9.09
CA VAL A 120 23.02 -7.97 9.25
C VAL A 120 23.21 -7.53 10.71
N ALA A 121 23.24 -8.47 11.65
CA ALA A 121 23.50 -8.18 13.06
C ALA A 121 24.82 -7.41 13.32
N PRO A 122 25.94 -7.65 12.58
CA PRO A 122 27.17 -6.87 12.77
C PRO A 122 27.09 -5.42 12.30
N VAL A 123 26.16 -5.10 11.40
CA VAL A 123 26.03 -3.78 10.76
C VAL A 123 24.79 -3.01 11.19
N THR A 124 23.92 -3.62 12.01
CA THR A 124 22.75 -2.91 12.53
C THR A 124 23.20 -1.79 13.47
N PRO A 125 22.81 -0.53 13.20
CA PRO A 125 23.14 0.59 14.09
C PRO A 125 22.27 0.58 15.37
N ILE A 126 21.30 -0.35 15.45
CA ILE A 126 20.30 -0.40 16.51
C ILE A 126 20.75 -1.41 17.58
N SER A 127 21.18 -0.91 18.74
CA SER A 127 21.63 -1.75 19.85
C SER A 127 20.50 -2.19 20.78
N ASN A 128 19.40 -1.43 20.83
CA ASN A 128 18.26 -1.69 21.70
C ASN A 128 17.19 -2.52 20.97
N HIS A 129 16.90 -3.72 21.49
CA HIS A 129 15.95 -4.64 20.84
C HIS A 129 14.50 -4.12 20.83
N TRP A 130 14.03 -3.41 21.87
CA TRP A 130 12.69 -2.80 21.85
C TRP A 130 12.55 -1.78 20.73
N LEU A 131 13.58 -0.96 20.53
CA LEU A 131 13.63 -0.01 19.43
C LEU A 131 13.67 -0.74 18.10
N GLY A 132 14.50 -1.78 17.97
CA GLY A 132 14.59 -2.60 16.76
C GLY A 132 13.27 -3.26 16.38
N LEU A 133 12.57 -3.86 17.34
CA LEU A 133 11.26 -4.46 17.13
C LEU A 133 10.21 -3.42 16.70
N SER A 134 10.25 -2.23 17.30
CA SER A 134 9.38 -1.11 16.93
C SER A 134 9.66 -0.63 15.50
N VAL A 135 10.94 -0.48 15.13
CA VAL A 135 11.38 -0.14 13.77
C VAL A 135 10.91 -1.21 12.80
N ALA A 136 11.07 -2.49 13.13
CA ALA A 136 10.62 -3.59 12.28
C ALA A 136 9.11 -3.58 12.07
N ALA A 137 8.31 -3.37 13.13
CA ALA A 137 6.86 -3.29 13.02
C ALA A 137 6.40 -2.12 12.14
N ILE A 138 6.96 -0.92 12.35
CA ILE A 138 6.62 0.29 11.56
C ILE A 138 7.09 0.13 10.11
N ALA A 139 8.29 -0.38 9.90
CA ALA A 139 8.83 -0.61 8.56
C ALA A 139 8.01 -1.68 7.82
N PHE A 140 7.58 -2.75 8.49
CA PHE A 140 6.75 -3.77 7.88
C PHE A 140 5.33 -3.27 7.58
N PHE A 141 4.77 -2.39 8.42
CA PHE A 141 3.55 -1.65 8.11
C PHE A 141 3.71 -0.82 6.82
N ALA A 142 4.82 -0.08 6.71
CA ALA A 142 5.13 0.70 5.52
C ALA A 142 5.33 -0.20 4.29
N SER A 143 6.03 -1.34 4.42
CA SER A 143 6.16 -2.34 3.35
C SER A 143 4.80 -2.84 2.86
N ASN A 144 3.87 -3.11 3.79
CA ASN A 144 2.51 -3.50 3.42
C ASN A 144 1.81 -2.37 2.64
N LEU A 145 1.89 -1.13 3.10
CA LEU A 145 1.30 0.01 2.40
C LEU A 145 1.89 0.18 0.99
N PHE A 146 3.22 0.20 0.88
CA PHE A 146 3.98 0.39 -0.37
C PHE A 146 4.02 -0.83 -1.29
N LEU A 147 3.41 -1.96 -0.91
CA LEU A 147 3.10 -3.05 -1.84
C LEU A 147 1.61 -3.04 -2.23
N GLN A 148 0.72 -2.94 -1.24
CA GLN A 148 -0.71 -3.13 -1.43
C GLN A 148 -1.37 -2.02 -2.25
N VAL A 149 -0.91 -0.76 -2.09
CA VAL A 149 -1.41 0.36 -2.91
C VAL A 149 -0.98 0.20 -4.39
N PRO A 150 0.31 -0.06 -4.72
CA PRO A 150 0.70 -0.39 -6.09
C PRO A 150 -0.03 -1.61 -6.69
N LEU A 151 -0.30 -2.66 -5.91
CA LEU A 151 -1.08 -3.81 -6.39
C LEU A 151 -2.50 -3.41 -6.81
N SER A 152 -3.08 -2.40 -6.15
CA SER A 152 -4.36 -1.81 -6.55
C SER A 152 -4.26 -1.16 -7.93
N VAL A 153 -3.18 -0.43 -8.21
CA VAL A 153 -2.88 0.14 -9.53
C VAL A 153 -2.69 -0.95 -10.58
N ILE A 154 -1.95 -2.02 -10.26
CA ILE A 154 -1.77 -3.17 -11.14
C ILE A 154 -3.13 -3.79 -11.50
N ALA A 155 -4.07 -3.88 -10.56
CA ALA A 155 -5.43 -4.35 -10.83
C ALA A 155 -6.14 -3.50 -11.91
N VAL A 156 -5.92 -2.17 -11.91
CA VAL A 156 -6.45 -1.25 -12.93
C VAL A 156 -5.77 -1.50 -14.27
N PHE A 157 -4.45 -1.64 -14.31
CA PHE A 157 -3.72 -1.92 -15.55
C PHE A 157 -4.04 -3.29 -16.16
N LEU A 158 -4.41 -4.27 -15.34
CA LEU A 158 -4.93 -5.57 -15.76
C LEU A 158 -6.43 -5.54 -16.14
N THR A 159 -7.11 -4.40 -16.02
CA THR A 159 -8.51 -4.24 -16.46
C THR A 159 -8.54 -3.70 -17.88
N ARG A 160 -9.31 -4.36 -18.76
CA ARG A 160 -9.47 -3.90 -20.15
C ARG A 160 -10.32 -2.63 -20.18
N ASN A 161 -10.08 -1.72 -21.13
CA ASN A 161 -10.84 -0.47 -21.21
C ASN A 161 -12.35 -0.69 -21.42
N SER A 162 -12.74 -1.73 -22.16
CA SER A 162 -14.15 -2.09 -22.33
C SER A 162 -14.80 -2.44 -20.99
N GLN A 163 -14.12 -3.27 -20.19
CA GLN A 163 -14.57 -3.63 -18.85
C GLN A 163 -14.62 -2.41 -17.92
N LEU A 164 -13.69 -1.47 -18.07
CA LEU A 164 -13.66 -0.25 -17.26
C LEU A 164 -14.83 0.69 -17.63
N ALA A 165 -15.13 0.83 -18.92
CA ALA A 165 -16.24 1.64 -19.41
C ALA A 165 -17.61 1.09 -19.00
N GLU A 166 -17.72 -0.22 -18.76
CA GLU A 166 -18.91 -0.88 -18.21
C GLU A 166 -19.09 -0.63 -16.71
N LEU A 167 -18.06 -0.18 -15.98
CA LEU A 167 -18.19 0.14 -14.56
C LEU A 167 -18.96 1.46 -14.41
N THR A 168 -20.07 1.42 -13.67
CA THR A 168 -20.77 2.65 -13.27
C THR A 168 -19.90 3.45 -12.32
N ALA A 169 -19.61 4.70 -12.68
CA ALA A 169 -18.83 5.61 -11.84
C ALA A 169 -19.44 5.74 -10.44
N GLU A 170 -18.59 5.65 -9.41
CA GLU A 170 -19.04 5.82 -8.03
C GLU A 170 -19.59 7.25 -7.82
N PRO A 171 -20.79 7.45 -7.24
CA PRO A 171 -21.28 8.78 -6.91
C PRO A 171 -20.33 9.50 -5.92
N PRO A 172 -20.05 10.80 -6.08
CA PRO A 172 -19.11 11.52 -5.21
C PRO A 172 -19.46 11.39 -3.73
N GLU A 173 -20.74 11.36 -3.40
CA GLU A 173 -21.29 11.28 -2.04
C GLU A 173 -20.94 9.94 -1.38
N GLN A 174 -20.76 8.88 -2.17
CA GLN A 174 -20.46 7.53 -1.69
C GLN A 174 -18.95 7.25 -1.57
N ILE A 175 -18.08 8.10 -2.13
CA ILE A 175 -16.64 7.84 -2.13
C ILE A 175 -16.09 7.80 -0.71
N THR A 176 -16.50 8.74 0.13
CA THR A 176 -16.01 8.82 1.52
C THR A 176 -16.54 7.70 2.44
N SER A 177 -17.64 7.04 2.07
CA SER A 177 -18.16 5.87 2.79
C SER A 177 -17.54 4.56 2.29
N ASN A 178 -17.16 4.50 1.01
CA ASN A 178 -16.75 3.27 0.32
C ASN A 178 -15.23 3.08 0.24
N TYR A 179 -14.46 4.16 0.36
CA TYR A 179 -13.01 4.21 0.24
C TYR A 179 -12.37 4.90 1.45
N PHE A 180 -11.11 4.57 1.71
CA PHE A 180 -10.31 5.27 2.71
C PHE A 180 -9.67 6.50 2.06
N VAL A 181 -10.16 7.68 2.43
CA VAL A 181 -9.71 8.99 1.91
C VAL A 181 -8.86 9.68 2.99
N PRO A 182 -7.52 9.61 2.92
CA PRO A 182 -6.65 10.17 3.96
C PRO A 182 -6.55 11.71 3.89
N GLY A 183 -6.34 12.33 5.05
CA GLY A 183 -5.82 13.69 5.15
C GLY A 183 -6.78 14.81 4.73
N PHE A 184 -6.21 15.92 4.24
CA PHE A 184 -6.92 17.15 3.87
C PHE A 184 -7.46 17.08 2.44
N ARG A 185 -8.73 17.47 2.26
CA ARG A 185 -9.39 17.43 0.95
C ARG A 185 -9.22 18.74 0.21
N VAL A 186 -8.51 18.68 -0.91
CA VAL A 186 -8.21 19.84 -1.77
C VAL A 186 -8.87 19.68 -3.13
N LYS A 187 -9.11 20.79 -3.83
CA LYS A 187 -9.75 20.74 -5.16
C LYS A 187 -8.87 20.04 -6.21
N LYS A 188 -7.55 20.12 -6.05
CA LYS A 188 -6.58 19.61 -7.01
C LYS A 188 -5.23 19.43 -6.33
N ILE A 189 -4.54 18.32 -6.64
CA ILE A 189 -3.16 18.07 -6.19
C ILE A 189 -2.20 18.24 -7.37
N LEU A 190 -2.48 17.54 -8.49
CA LEU A 190 -1.65 17.57 -9.70
C LEU A 190 -2.22 18.54 -10.75
N PRO A 191 -1.39 19.22 -11.56
CA PRO A 191 -1.86 20.04 -12.67
C PRO A 191 -2.64 19.20 -13.70
N ALA A 192 -3.50 19.84 -14.49
CA ALA A 192 -4.17 19.13 -15.58
C ALA A 192 -3.13 18.88 -16.66
N ILE A 193 -3.01 17.64 -17.11
CA ILE A 193 -2.20 17.32 -18.29
C ILE A 193 -2.98 17.88 -19.48
N SER A 194 -2.47 18.93 -20.12
CA SER A 194 -3.06 19.38 -21.39
C SER A 194 -2.70 18.36 -22.45
N ASP A 195 -3.68 17.78 -23.13
CA ASP A 195 -3.44 17.07 -24.38
C ASP A 195 -3.02 18.12 -25.43
N GLN A 196 -1.71 18.33 -25.57
CA GLN A 196 -1.13 18.89 -26.79
C GLN A 196 -0.86 17.76 -27.78
#